data_AF-A0AAE6KP37-F1
#
_entry.id   AF-A0AAE6KP37-F1
#
_cell.length_a   1.000
_cell.length_b   1.000
_cell.length_c   1.000
_cell.angle_alpha   90.00
_cell.angle_beta   90.00
_cell.angle_gamma   90.00
#
_symmetry.space_group_name_H-M   'P 1'
#
loop_
_entity.id
_entity.type
_entity.pdbx_description
1 polymer ?
#
loop_
_entity_poly.entity_id
_entity_poly.type
_entity_poly.pdbx_seq_one_letter_code
_entity_poly.pdbx_strand_id
1 'polypeptide(L)' 'MKNWLFSSLGLMLVIEGLMPFFFPQGWRDTFKKLITMKSGQIRFMGLVSFLLGLIFIFLGR' A
#
# COMPACT_ATOMS: atom_id res chain seq x y z
N MET A 1 -8.19 17.74 19.95
CA MET A 1 -8.35 17.12 18.62
C MET A 1 -7.15 16.22 18.40
N LYS A 2 -7.36 14.93 18.56
CA LYS A 2 -6.37 13.93 18.99
C LYS A 2 -5.49 13.52 17.79
N ASN A 3 -4.18 13.32 18.02
CA ASN A 3 -3.08 13.17 17.04
C ASN A 3 -3.19 11.97 16.06
N TRP A 4 -4.38 11.40 15.86
CA TRP A 4 -4.62 10.23 15.05
C TRP A 4 -4.17 10.38 13.60
N LEU A 5 -4.22 11.59 13.03
CA LEU A 5 -3.71 11.84 11.68
C LEU A 5 -2.22 11.55 11.57
N PHE A 6 -1.41 12.05 12.52
CA PHE A 6 0.02 11.78 12.55
C PHE A 6 0.32 10.32 12.89
N SER A 7 -0.46 9.70 13.78
CA SER A 7 -0.31 8.27 14.10
C SER A 7 -0.69 7.37 12.92
N SER A 8 -1.77 7.65 12.19
CA SER A 8 -2.20 6.86 11.03
C SER A 8 -1.23 7.01 9.86
N LEU A 9 -0.72 8.23 9.63
CA LEU A 9 0.34 8.48 8.64
C LEU A 9 1.63 7.76 9.04
N GLY A 10 2.01 7.80 10.32
CA GLY A 10 3.17 7.08 10.84
C GLY A 10 3.06 5.56 10.64
N LEU A 11 1.89 4.98 10.94
CA LEU A 11 1.64 3.55 10.72
C LEU A 11 1.69 3.17 9.23
N MET A 12 1.14 4.01 8.35
CA MET A 12 1.21 3.81 6.90
C MET A 12 2.67 3.78 6.41
N LEU A 13 3.50 4.73 6.86
CA LEU A 13 4.93 4.79 6.53
C LEU A 13 5.71 3.59 7.09
N VAL A 14 5.42 3.16 8.32
CA VAL A 14 6.04 1.96 8.91
C VAL A 14 5.72 0.74 8.06
N ILE A 15 4.45 0.52 7.72
CA ILE A 15 4.02 -0.63 6.91
C ILE A 15 4.65 -0.60 5.51
N GLU A 16 4.69 0.56 4.84
CA GLU A 16 5.37 0.69 3.55
C GLU A 16 6.88 0.41 3.64
N GLY A 17 7.51 0.79 4.76
CA GLY A 17 8.94 0.58 5.00
C GLY A 17 9.35 -0.85 5.38
N LEU A 18 8.42 -1.68 5.89
CA LEU A 18 8.74 -3.04 6.34
C LEU A 18 9.32 -3.92 5.22
N MET A 19 8.67 -3.93 4.05
CA MET A 19 9.10 -4.72 2.89
C MET A 19 10.52 -4.38 2.41
N PRO A 20 10.85 -3.11 2.10
CA PRO A 20 12.20 -2.76 1.64
C PRO A 20 13.26 -2.91 2.74
N PHE A 21 12.90 -2.77 4.02
CA PHE A 21 13.84 -2.91 5.13
C PHE A 21 14.19 -4.37 5.43
N PHE A 22 13.20 -5.25 5.54
CA PHE A 22 13.42 -6.67 5.89
C PHE A 22 13.71 -7.55 4.66
N PHE A 23 13.14 -7.26 3.49
CA PHE A 23 13.25 -8.09 2.28
C PHE A 23 13.61 -7.26 1.02
N PRO A 24 14.78 -6.63 0.98
CA PRO A 24 15.16 -5.71 -0.09
C PRO A 24 15.22 -6.36 -1.48
N GLN A 25 15.65 -7.63 -1.58
CA GLN A 25 15.73 -8.34 -2.87
C GLN A 25 14.35 -8.71 -3.40
N GLY A 26 13.48 -9.32 -2.56
CA GLY A 26 12.11 -9.65 -2.94
C GLY A 26 11.27 -8.41 -3.30
N TRP A 27 11.51 -7.30 -2.58
CA TRP A 27 10.90 -6.01 -2.92
C TRP A 27 11.34 -5.53 -4.31
N ARG A 28 12.66 -5.54 -4.62
CA ARG A 28 13.19 -5.14 -5.93
C ARG A 28 12.61 -5.99 -7.07
N ASP A 29 12.48 -7.29 -6.89
CA ASP A 29 11.94 -8.17 -7.92
C ASP A 29 10.44 -7.96 -8.15
N THR A 30 9.70 -7.68 -7.08
CA THR A 30 8.28 -7.28 -7.17
C THR A 30 8.15 -5.96 -7.93
N PHE A 31 9.02 -4.98 -7.62
CA PHE A 31 9.03 -3.68 -8.30
C PHE A 31 9.35 -3.81 -9.79
N LYS A 32 10.32 -4.66 -10.15
CA LYS A 32 10.65 -4.96 -11.56
C LYS A 32 9.45 -5.57 -12.29
N LYS A 33 8.67 -6.44 -11.65
CA LYS A 33 7.44 -6.97 -12.25
C LYS A 33 6.41 -5.86 -12.43
N LEU A 34 6.22 -5.00 -11.42
CA LEU A 34 5.26 -3.88 -11.46
C LEU A 34 5.54 -2.92 -12.62
N ILE A 35 6.80 -2.55 -12.87
CA ILE A 35 7.14 -1.62 -13.98
C ILE A 35 6.93 -2.24 -15.36
N THR A 36 6.94 -3.57 -15.48
CA THR A 36 6.67 -4.28 -16.75
C THR A 36 5.18 -4.50 -17.00
N MET A 37 4.31 -4.21 -16.03
CA MET A 37 2.87 -4.39 -16.17
C MET A 37 2.26 -3.34 -17.09
N LYS A 38 1.24 -3.74 -17.84
CA LYS A 38 0.48 -2.81 -18.70
C LYS A 38 -0.27 -1.81 -17.83
N SER A 39 -0.46 -0.58 -18.32
CA SER A 39 -1.15 0.49 -17.60
C SER A 39 -2.55 0.09 -17.10
N GLY A 40 -3.26 -0.77 -17.85
CA GLY A 40 -4.56 -1.31 -17.44
C GLY A 40 -4.48 -2.20 -16.19
N GLN A 41 -3.42 -3.01 -16.06
CA GLN A 41 -3.24 -3.89 -14.89
C GLN A 41 -2.90 -3.08 -13.64
N ILE A 42 -2.04 -2.06 -13.77
CA ILE A 42 -1.71 -1.15 -12.66
C ILE A 42 -2.96 -0.41 -12.18
N ARG A 43 -3.79 0.09 -13.10
CA ARG A 43 -5.07 0.74 -12.77
C ARG A 43 -6.03 -0.20 -12.07
N PHE A 44 -6.15 -1.44 -12.52
CA PHE A 44 -7.00 -2.44 -11.88
C PHE A 44 -6.51 -2.78 -10.47
N MET A 45 -5.20 -2.98 -10.30
CA MET A 45 -4.60 -3.23 -8.99
C MET A 45 -4.85 -2.06 -8.03
N GLY A 46 -4.69 -0.83 -8.52
CA GLY A 46 -5.03 0.39 -7.77
C GLY A 46 -6.51 0.48 -7.40
N LEU A 47 -7.42 0.11 -8.32
CA LEU A 47 -8.86 0.09 -8.07
C LEU A 47 -9.22 -0.92 -6.98
N VAL A 48 -8.66 -2.14 -7.03
CA VAL A 48 -8.88 -3.17 -6.01
C VAL A 48 -8.39 -2.70 -4.65
N SER A 49 -7.17 -2.14 -4.56
CA SER A 49 -6.63 -1.59 -3.31
C SER A 49 -7.47 -0.45 -2.76
N PHE A 50 -7.97 0.44 -3.63
CA PHE A 50 -8.85 1.54 -3.25
C PHE A 50 -10.19 1.03 -2.69
N LEU A 51 -10.83 0.08 -3.36
CA LEU A 51 -12.09 -0.51 -2.91
C LEU A 51 -11.93 -1.26 -1.58
N LEU A 52 -10.84 -2.01 -1.40
CA LEU A 52 -10.52 -2.66 -0.13
C LEU A 52 -10.34 -1.63 0.99
N GLY A 53 -9.64 -0.52 0.72
CA GLY A 53 -9.51 0.58 1.68
C GLY A 53 -10.86 1.17 2.09
N LEU A 54 -11.76 1.38 1.13
CA LEU A 54 -13.13 1.84 1.41
C LEU A 54 -13.91 0.84 2.27
N ILE A 55 -13.81 -0.45 1.98
CA ILE A 55 -14.46 -1.52 2.77
C ILE A 55 -13.94 -1.51 4.21
N PHE A 56 -12.62 -1.40 4.42
CA PHE A 56 -12.04 -1.32 5.77
C PHE A 56 -12.51 -0.08 6.54
N ILE A 57 -12.59 1.08 5.88
CA ILE A 57 -13.10 2.31 6.49
C ILE A 57 -14.59 2.15 6.85
N PHE A 58 -15.37 1.49 5.99
CA PHE A 58 -16.79 1.27 6.23
C PHE A 58 -17.05 0.26 7.36
N LEU A 59 -16.25 -0.80 7.47
CA LEU A 59 -16.36 -1.81 8.54
C LEU A 59 -15.80 -1.31 9.88
N GLY A 60 -14.77 -0.47 9.86
CA GLY A 60 -14.12 0.07 11.06
C GLY A 60 -14.80 1.30 11.65
N ARG A 61 -15.92 1.73 11.06
CA ARG A 61 -16.75 2.86 11.49
C ARG A 61 -18.10 2.36 11.96
#